data_AF-A0A6V7P021-F1
#
_entry.id   AF-A0A6V7P021-F1
#
_cell.length_a   1.000
_cell.length_b   1.000
_cell.length_c   1.000
_cell.angle_alpha   90.00
_cell.angle_beta   90.00
_cell.angle_gamma   90.00
#
_symmetry.space_group_name_H-M   'P 1'
#
loop_
_entity.id
_entity.type
_entity.pdbx_description
1 polymer ?
#
loop_
_entity_poly.entity_id
_entity_poly.type
_entity_poly.pdbx_seq_one_letter_code
_entity_poly.pdbx_strand_id
1 'polypeptide(L)'
;MMQVTEFKCGGVAVGITYNHLVFDGLGAAQFVNAVAELARGLAEPSVSPAWRRDSIPGPPPPAKPTSAPNLTFYRFTPSEFDFPLESIDWVKGRVRSESGLGCTTFEAVTAMTWRSRTRAVLRSEPDADVRLSFMANVRPVLCDRLGIRGGYYGNCVYPVGISAPGERVAGESLTALVGLIREAKRTVTAEFTAWLSGDAGKERFNVPLNYGTLMVTEWSRLGYGDVDYGGWARLRLPRPGRVERPRHVRLRAAARAEAGGAARDALRRGATRGGVSERVGEAGLTQAHVYQPRSMLRTYAHLISKHGRQLHDHQKAADSGTSLRGDAAGSHRLSFLDRRPEIRLSLDVLLVFRRGGGEDPAKTIREGLSRALVHYYPVAGRIAEPAGGELAIECSGDGVWFVEASAEGRLDGFGDWI
;
A
#
# COMPACT_ATOMS: atom_id res chain seq x y z
N MET A 1 -8.82 -11.35 -2.98
CA MET A 1 -8.58 -12.23 -4.15
C MET A 1 -7.09 -12.47 -4.27
N MET A 2 -6.67 -13.67 -4.59
CA MET A 2 -5.29 -14.00 -4.92
C MET A 2 -5.24 -14.68 -6.29
N GLN A 3 -4.30 -14.28 -7.13
CA GLN A 3 -4.09 -14.86 -8.46
C GLN A 3 -2.64 -15.33 -8.58
N VAL A 4 -2.44 -16.53 -9.09
CA VAL A 4 -1.14 -17.08 -9.45
C VAL A 4 -1.08 -17.17 -10.98
N THR A 5 -0.06 -16.56 -11.58
CA THR A 5 0.17 -16.57 -13.02
C THR A 5 1.52 -17.18 -13.33
N GLU A 6 1.53 -18.33 -14.00
CA GLU A 6 2.74 -18.99 -14.46
C GLU A 6 3.11 -18.55 -15.87
N PHE A 7 4.39 -18.26 -16.10
CA PHE A 7 4.93 -17.88 -17.40
C PHE A 7 5.58 -19.08 -18.08
N LYS A 8 5.63 -19.13 -19.42
CA LYS A 8 6.31 -20.23 -20.17
C LYS A 8 7.76 -20.49 -19.75
N CYS A 9 8.46 -19.47 -19.20
CA CYS A 9 9.82 -19.63 -18.68
C CYS A 9 9.89 -20.29 -17.29
N GLY A 10 8.76 -20.65 -16.67
CA GLY A 10 8.63 -21.13 -15.29
C GLY A 10 8.67 -20.01 -14.24
N GLY A 11 8.67 -18.74 -14.65
CA GLY A 11 8.50 -17.62 -13.73
C GLY A 11 7.06 -17.58 -13.19
N VAL A 12 6.87 -17.04 -11.99
CA VAL A 12 5.57 -16.98 -11.32
C VAL A 12 5.31 -15.56 -10.86
N ALA A 13 4.10 -15.05 -11.12
CA ALA A 13 3.60 -13.82 -10.53
C ALA A 13 2.40 -14.12 -9.61
N VAL A 14 2.41 -13.54 -8.41
CA VAL A 14 1.36 -13.67 -7.41
C VAL A 14 0.73 -12.30 -7.20
N GLY A 15 -0.48 -12.13 -7.72
CA GLY A 15 -1.31 -10.93 -7.56
C GLY A 15 -2.23 -11.07 -6.36
N ILE A 16 -2.33 -10.03 -5.53
CA ILE A 16 -3.18 -10.03 -4.34
C ILE A 16 -3.97 -8.74 -4.34
N THR A 17 -5.29 -8.85 -4.34
CA THR A 17 -6.19 -7.70 -4.16
C THR A 17 -6.90 -7.83 -2.82
N TYR A 18 -6.78 -6.80 -1.98
CA TYR A 18 -7.40 -6.74 -0.67
C TYR A 18 -8.02 -5.37 -0.42
N ASN A 19 -8.98 -5.32 0.50
CA ASN A 19 -9.55 -4.06 0.95
C ASN A 19 -8.76 -3.52 2.16
N HIS A 20 -8.34 -2.26 2.09
CA HIS A 20 -7.50 -1.63 3.11
C HIS A 20 -8.20 -1.52 4.48
N LEU A 21 -9.52 -1.73 4.58
CA LEU A 21 -10.27 -1.83 5.84
C LEU A 21 -9.80 -3.03 6.69
N VAL A 22 -9.33 -4.11 6.06
CA VAL A 22 -8.95 -5.34 6.76
C VAL A 22 -7.55 -5.24 7.36
N PHE A 23 -6.62 -4.54 6.71
CA PHE A 23 -5.28 -4.31 7.21
C PHE A 23 -4.57 -3.19 6.46
N ASP A 24 -3.55 -2.59 7.11
CA ASP A 24 -2.59 -1.73 6.43
C ASP A 24 -1.50 -2.53 5.70
N GLY A 25 -0.53 -1.86 5.09
CA GLY A 25 0.54 -2.51 4.34
C GLY A 25 1.42 -3.48 5.16
N LEU A 26 1.59 -3.26 6.47
CA LEU A 26 2.33 -4.18 7.35
C LEU A 26 1.49 -5.41 7.68
N GLY A 27 0.21 -5.22 8.00
CA GLY A 27 -0.71 -6.33 8.25
C GLY A 27 -0.92 -7.22 7.01
N ALA A 28 -1.00 -6.59 5.83
CA ALA A 28 -1.04 -7.28 4.54
C ALA A 28 0.20 -8.16 4.35
N ALA A 29 1.39 -7.61 4.54
CA ALA A 29 2.63 -8.35 4.40
C ALA A 29 2.76 -9.47 5.44
N GLN A 30 2.28 -9.26 6.68
CA GLN A 30 2.23 -10.31 7.71
C GLN A 30 1.36 -11.49 7.24
N PHE A 31 0.17 -11.22 6.70
CA PHE A 31 -0.70 -12.25 6.14
C PHE A 31 -0.03 -12.99 4.98
N VAL A 32 0.57 -12.28 4.03
CA VAL A 32 1.21 -12.91 2.86
C VAL A 32 2.44 -13.74 3.25
N ASN A 33 3.21 -13.31 4.25
CA ASN A 33 4.29 -14.15 4.80
C ASN A 33 3.75 -15.41 5.48
N ALA A 34 2.63 -15.33 6.21
CA ALA A 34 1.99 -16.51 6.80
C ALA A 34 1.50 -17.50 5.72
N VAL A 35 0.94 -17.01 4.61
CA VAL A 35 0.61 -17.86 3.45
C VAL A 35 1.86 -18.59 2.96
N ALA A 36 2.98 -17.88 2.85
CA ALA A 36 4.23 -18.43 2.34
C ALA A 36 4.87 -19.46 3.30
N GLU A 37 4.83 -19.20 4.61
CA GLU A 37 5.24 -20.14 5.65
C GLU A 37 4.45 -21.45 5.60
N LEU A 38 3.12 -21.35 5.51
CA LEU A 38 2.24 -22.51 5.48
C LEU A 38 2.32 -23.25 4.14
N ALA A 39 2.58 -22.54 3.03
CA ALA A 39 2.89 -23.16 1.74
C ALA A 39 4.19 -24.00 1.80
N ARG A 40 5.17 -23.57 2.61
CA ARG A 40 6.42 -24.33 2.87
C ARG A 40 6.25 -25.47 3.88
N GLY A 41 5.05 -25.69 4.40
CA GLY A 41 4.75 -26.79 5.31
C GLY A 41 4.98 -26.50 6.79
N LEU A 42 5.19 -25.24 7.21
CA LEU A 42 5.18 -24.90 8.64
C LEU A 42 3.81 -25.26 9.24
N ALA A 43 3.77 -25.71 10.50
CA ALA A 43 2.53 -26.11 11.16
C ALA A 43 1.60 -24.91 11.43
N GLU A 44 2.18 -23.79 11.86
CA GLU A 44 1.49 -22.55 12.22
C GLU A 44 2.30 -21.33 11.73
N PRO A 45 1.67 -20.15 11.58
CA PRO A 45 2.37 -18.91 11.27
C PRO A 45 3.38 -18.54 12.36
N SER A 46 4.55 -18.03 11.98
CA SER A 46 5.59 -17.57 12.93
C SER A 46 5.13 -16.39 13.78
N VAL A 47 4.16 -15.63 13.28
CA VAL A 47 3.49 -14.54 14.00
C VAL A 47 2.00 -14.88 14.11
N SER A 48 1.56 -15.25 15.32
CA SER A 48 0.15 -15.53 15.58
C SER A 48 -0.69 -14.26 15.36
N PRO A 49 -1.68 -14.26 14.45
CA PRO A 49 -2.49 -13.08 14.20
C PRO A 49 -3.40 -12.73 15.38
N ALA A 50 -3.53 -11.43 15.66
CA ALA A 50 -4.36 -10.91 16.74
C ALA A 50 -5.49 -10.01 16.21
N TRP A 51 -6.74 -10.46 16.33
CA TRP A 51 -7.93 -9.61 16.14
C TRP A 51 -8.26 -8.89 17.45
N ARG A 52 -7.88 -7.62 17.57
CA ARG A 52 -8.02 -6.81 18.81
C ARG A 52 -8.64 -5.44 18.57
N ARG A 53 -9.49 -5.34 17.55
CA ARG A 53 -10.14 -4.09 17.12
C ARG A 53 -11.10 -3.52 18.16
N ASP A 54 -11.74 -4.38 18.94
CA ASP A 54 -12.62 -3.97 20.04
C ASP A 54 -11.88 -3.32 21.21
N SER A 55 -10.57 -3.59 21.34
CA SER A 55 -9.73 -2.94 22.35
C SER A 55 -9.30 -1.53 21.96
N ILE A 56 -9.53 -1.11 20.70
CA ILE A 56 -9.12 0.20 20.20
C ILE A 56 -10.25 1.20 20.48
N PRO A 57 -10.01 2.25 21.28
CA PRO A 57 -11.05 3.22 21.58
C PRO A 57 -11.54 3.91 20.30
N GLY A 58 -12.83 4.26 20.29
CA GLY A 58 -13.36 5.19 19.30
C GLY A 58 -12.64 6.54 19.42
N PRO A 59 -12.61 7.34 18.34
CA PRO A 59 -12.04 8.67 18.41
C PRO A 59 -12.88 9.51 19.38
N PRO A 60 -12.30 10.55 19.97
CA PRO A 60 -13.14 11.62 20.52
C PRO A 60 -14.04 12.18 19.41
N PRO A 61 -15.29 12.57 19.74
CA PRO A 61 -16.17 13.21 18.76
C PRO A 61 -15.46 14.44 18.17
N PRO A 62 -15.55 14.66 16.84
CA PRO A 62 -14.87 15.77 16.23
C PRO A 62 -15.41 17.09 16.79
N ALA A 63 -14.51 18.04 17.08
CA ALA A 63 -14.89 19.34 17.64
C ALA A 63 -15.78 20.17 16.67
N LYS A 64 -15.75 19.86 15.37
CA LYS A 64 -16.62 20.42 14.33
C LYS A 64 -16.98 19.35 13.31
N PRO A 65 -18.17 19.40 12.68
CA PRO A 65 -18.45 18.57 11.51
C PRO A 65 -17.43 18.88 10.42
N THR A 66 -16.62 17.89 10.03
CA THR A 66 -15.76 18.00 8.85
C THR A 66 -16.62 18.08 7.61
N SER A 67 -16.45 19.13 6.82
CA SER A 67 -16.89 19.09 5.43
C SER A 67 -16.16 17.96 4.71
N ALA A 68 -16.87 17.25 3.82
CA ALA A 68 -16.23 16.26 2.97
C ALA A 68 -15.05 16.93 2.23
N PRO A 69 -13.88 16.28 2.14
CA PRO A 69 -12.73 16.88 1.46
C PRO A 69 -13.12 17.20 0.02
N ASN A 70 -12.79 18.40 -0.44
CA ASN A 70 -13.02 18.78 -1.83
C ASN A 70 -12.02 18.02 -2.71
N LEU A 71 -12.49 16.95 -3.35
CA LEU A 71 -11.70 16.10 -4.23
C LEU A 71 -11.73 16.68 -5.65
N THR A 72 -10.62 17.27 -6.08
CA THR A 72 -10.45 17.68 -7.48
C THR A 72 -9.83 16.52 -8.25
N PHE A 73 -10.55 15.96 -9.22
CA PHE A 73 -10.07 14.83 -10.01
C PHE A 73 -9.07 15.29 -11.06
N TYR A 74 -7.88 14.67 -11.04
CA TYR A 74 -6.87 14.85 -12.08
C TYR A 74 -6.58 13.49 -12.70
N ARG A 75 -6.46 13.45 -14.03
CA ARG A 75 -5.94 12.28 -14.72
C ARG A 75 -4.43 12.26 -14.55
N PHE A 76 -3.93 11.26 -13.83
CA PHE A 76 -2.51 11.08 -13.64
C PHE A 76 -1.98 9.89 -14.44
N THR A 77 -0.81 10.06 -15.04
CA THR A 77 0.00 8.97 -15.58
C THR A 77 0.95 8.48 -14.48
N PRO A 78 0.96 7.18 -14.15
CA PRO A 78 1.97 6.63 -13.27
C PRO A 78 3.37 6.77 -13.90
N SER A 79 4.33 7.21 -13.10
CA SER A 79 5.73 7.35 -13.50
C SER A 79 6.63 6.77 -12.43
N GLU A 80 7.75 6.19 -12.84
CA GLU A 80 8.76 5.59 -11.97
C GLU A 80 10.05 6.40 -12.05
N PHE A 81 10.64 6.68 -10.89
CA PHE A 81 11.87 7.45 -10.75
C PHE A 81 12.86 6.65 -9.92
N ASP A 82 14.03 6.38 -10.45
CA ASP A 82 15.12 5.77 -9.71
C ASP A 82 16.03 6.85 -9.12
N PHE A 83 16.21 6.82 -7.80
CA PHE A 83 17.13 7.67 -7.06
C PHE A 83 18.44 6.92 -6.84
N PRO A 84 19.55 7.35 -7.47
CA PRO A 84 20.85 6.74 -7.23
C PRO A 84 21.25 6.82 -5.76
N LEU A 85 21.88 5.76 -5.25
CA LEU A 85 22.42 5.76 -3.88
C LEU A 85 23.39 6.92 -3.67
N GLU A 86 24.21 7.25 -4.67
CA GLU A 86 25.12 8.40 -4.61
C GLU A 86 24.37 9.71 -4.33
N SER A 87 23.19 9.92 -4.92
CA SER A 87 22.38 11.12 -4.71
C SER A 87 21.81 11.13 -3.29
N ILE A 88 21.35 9.97 -2.81
CA ILE A 88 20.83 9.82 -1.45
C ILE A 88 21.93 10.05 -0.41
N ASP A 89 23.10 9.45 -0.64
CA ASP A 89 24.25 9.53 0.26
C ASP A 89 24.87 10.93 0.24
N TRP A 90 24.84 11.62 -0.91
CA TRP A 90 25.18 13.05 -1.00
C TRP A 90 24.27 13.91 -0.12
N VAL A 91 22.94 13.71 -0.19
CA VAL A 91 22.00 14.44 0.70
C VAL A 91 22.26 14.12 2.17
N LYS A 92 22.45 12.84 2.52
CA LYS A 92 22.79 12.42 3.89
C LYS A 92 24.09 13.05 4.39
N GLY A 93 25.10 13.11 3.53
CA GLY A 93 26.39 13.75 3.80
C GLY A 93 26.24 15.22 4.10
N ARG A 94 25.47 15.96 3.29
CA ARG A 94 25.16 17.38 3.52
C ARG A 94 24.42 17.63 4.82
N VAL A 95 23.39 16.83 5.10
CA VAL A 95 22.65 16.97 6.38
C VAL A 95 23.59 16.76 7.55
N ARG A 96 24.48 15.76 7.48
CA ARG A 96 25.48 15.51 8.52
C ARG A 96 26.48 16.67 8.66
N SER A 97 26.98 17.23 7.56
CA SER A 97 27.97 18.32 7.63
C SER A 97 27.36 19.64 8.12
N GLU A 98 26.13 19.95 7.71
CA GLU A 98 25.49 21.25 7.99
C GLU A 98 24.77 21.27 9.36
N SER A 99 24.25 20.12 9.81
CA SER A 99 23.47 20.04 11.07
C SER A 99 24.09 19.18 12.17
N GLY A 100 25.16 18.43 11.87
CA GLY A 100 25.73 17.43 12.78
C GLY A 100 24.89 16.15 12.94
N LEU A 101 23.65 16.13 12.43
CA LEU A 101 22.71 15.01 12.58
C LEU A 101 22.69 14.12 11.33
N GLY A 102 22.47 12.81 11.51
CA GLY A 102 22.18 11.91 10.38
C GLY A 102 20.77 12.10 9.84
N CYS A 103 20.50 11.65 8.61
CA CYS A 103 19.13 11.55 8.07
C CYS A 103 18.83 10.18 7.46
N THR A 104 17.55 9.83 7.46
CA THR A 104 17.06 8.57 6.89
C THR A 104 16.96 8.65 5.37
N THR A 105 17.00 7.51 4.68
CA THR A 105 16.73 7.45 3.23
C THR A 105 15.34 8.01 2.90
N PHE A 106 14.33 7.70 3.73
CA PHE A 106 12.99 8.25 3.59
C PHE A 106 12.99 9.79 3.63
N GLU A 107 13.65 10.40 4.62
CA GLU A 107 13.75 11.86 4.74
C GLU A 107 14.45 12.48 3.52
N ALA A 108 15.58 11.90 3.09
CA ALA A 108 16.33 12.39 1.94
C ALA A 108 15.52 12.33 0.64
N VAL A 109 14.95 11.16 0.32
CA VAL A 109 14.16 10.96 -0.91
C VAL A 109 12.89 11.81 -0.90
N THR A 110 12.22 11.90 0.25
CA THR A 110 11.02 12.74 0.41
C THR A 110 11.36 14.22 0.21
N ALA A 111 12.46 14.73 0.79
CA ALA A 111 12.89 16.11 0.58
C ALA A 111 13.23 16.40 -0.89
N MET A 112 13.99 15.52 -1.53
CA MET A 112 14.33 15.63 -2.96
C MET A 112 13.07 15.66 -3.83
N THR A 113 12.13 14.75 -3.58
CA THR A 113 10.88 14.62 -4.34
C THR A 113 9.97 15.83 -4.11
N TRP A 114 9.79 16.24 -2.85
CA TRP A 114 8.92 17.36 -2.49
C TRP A 114 9.41 18.65 -3.14
N ARG A 115 10.70 18.97 -3.01
CA ARG A 115 11.29 20.16 -3.67
C ARG A 115 11.16 20.12 -5.18
N SER A 116 11.53 18.99 -5.81
CA SER A 116 11.53 18.88 -7.27
C SER A 116 10.12 18.97 -7.83
N ARG A 117 9.15 18.34 -7.17
CA ARG A 117 7.74 18.44 -7.54
C ARG A 117 7.21 19.86 -7.36
N THR A 118 7.51 20.51 -6.24
CA THR A 118 7.08 21.89 -6.02
C THR A 118 7.58 22.82 -7.13
N ARG A 119 8.85 22.71 -7.51
CA ARG A 119 9.41 23.46 -8.65
C ARG A 119 8.66 23.22 -9.96
N ALA A 120 8.12 22.01 -10.17
CA ALA A 120 7.30 21.71 -11.34
C ALA A 120 5.89 22.30 -11.24
N VAL A 121 5.27 22.24 -10.06
CA VAL A 121 3.93 22.83 -9.80
C VAL A 121 3.95 24.34 -10.02
N LEU A 122 4.97 25.03 -9.49
CA LEU A 122 5.10 26.49 -9.57
C LEU A 122 5.24 27.03 -11.01
N ARG A 123 5.60 26.18 -11.98
CA ARG A 123 5.61 26.59 -13.40
C ARG A 123 4.21 26.90 -13.92
N SER A 124 3.19 26.28 -13.34
CA SER A 124 1.80 26.41 -13.74
C SER A 124 0.96 27.16 -12.72
N GLU A 125 1.32 27.09 -11.43
CA GLU A 125 0.62 27.74 -10.32
C GLU A 125 1.64 28.46 -9.41
N PRO A 126 2.11 29.67 -9.77
CA PRO A 126 3.21 30.36 -9.07
C PRO A 126 2.96 30.66 -7.59
N ASP A 127 1.70 30.91 -7.21
CA ASP A 127 1.31 31.25 -5.85
C ASP A 127 0.78 30.05 -5.04
N ALA A 128 0.99 28.82 -5.54
CA ALA A 128 0.42 27.64 -4.91
C ALA A 128 1.07 27.30 -3.55
N ASP A 129 0.24 27.16 -2.52
CA ASP A 129 0.61 26.44 -1.31
C ASP A 129 0.77 24.95 -1.62
N VAL A 130 1.91 24.40 -1.21
CA VAL A 130 2.22 22.97 -1.39
C VAL A 130 2.19 22.23 -0.06
N ARG A 131 1.75 20.98 -0.14
CA ARG A 131 1.58 20.09 1.01
C ARG A 131 2.40 18.82 0.81
N LEU A 132 3.04 18.37 1.87
CA LEU A 132 3.62 17.04 1.98
C LEU A 132 2.81 16.26 3.01
N SER A 133 2.29 15.11 2.60
CA SER A 133 1.63 14.14 3.48
C SER A 133 2.40 12.83 3.46
N PHE A 134 2.56 12.16 4.60
CA PHE A 134 3.06 10.79 4.64
C PHE A 134 2.41 9.96 5.74
N MET A 135 2.41 8.63 5.58
CA MET A 135 1.80 7.71 6.53
C MET A 135 2.83 7.24 7.55
N ALA A 136 2.60 7.56 8.83
CA ALA A 136 3.42 7.09 9.94
C ALA A 136 2.85 5.79 10.53
N ASN A 137 3.73 4.86 10.89
CA ASN A 137 3.37 3.63 11.58
C ASN A 137 3.21 3.88 13.09
N VAL A 138 1.99 3.83 13.58
CA VAL A 138 1.67 4.01 15.01
C VAL A 138 1.44 2.69 15.75
N ARG A 139 1.66 1.55 15.08
CA ARG A 139 1.48 0.22 15.66
C ARG A 139 2.24 0.04 16.98
N PRO A 140 3.52 0.44 17.11
CA PRO A 140 4.24 0.29 18.38
C PRO A 140 3.53 1.03 19.52
N VAL A 141 3.15 2.29 19.30
CA VAL A 141 2.47 3.12 20.31
C VAL A 141 1.10 2.52 20.69
N LEU A 142 0.33 2.09 19.69
CA LEU A 142 -0.98 1.47 19.91
C LEU A 142 -0.85 0.17 20.72
N CYS A 143 0.03 -0.73 20.29
CA CYS A 143 0.23 -2.02 20.92
C CYS A 143 0.75 -1.90 22.35
N ASP A 144 1.71 -1.00 22.59
CA ASP A 144 2.25 -0.74 23.93
C ASP A 144 1.16 -0.20 24.87
N ARG A 145 0.34 0.75 24.40
CA ARG A 145 -0.75 1.36 25.19
C ARG A 145 -1.87 0.38 25.53
N LEU A 146 -2.22 -0.50 24.60
CA LEU A 146 -3.34 -1.44 24.74
C LEU A 146 -2.91 -2.82 25.24
N GLY A 147 -1.63 -3.02 25.54
CA GLY A 147 -1.08 -4.32 25.94
C GLY A 147 -1.26 -5.41 24.87
N ILE A 148 -1.33 -5.03 23.59
CA ILE A 148 -1.49 -5.98 22.48
C ILE A 148 -0.12 -6.57 22.16
N ARG A 149 0.10 -7.82 22.58
CA ARG A 149 1.35 -8.54 22.35
C ARG A 149 1.36 -9.23 20.99
N GLY A 150 2.13 -8.69 20.05
CA GLY A 150 2.40 -9.30 18.75
C GLY A 150 1.18 -9.43 17.83
N GLY A 151 1.44 -9.62 16.54
CA GLY A 151 0.44 -10.13 15.59
C GLY A 151 -0.76 -9.25 15.24
N TYR A 152 -0.90 -8.05 15.80
CA TYR A 152 -1.95 -7.11 15.39
C TYR A 152 -1.73 -6.66 13.95
N TYR A 153 -2.61 -7.14 13.07
CA TYR A 153 -2.52 -6.92 11.64
C TYR A 153 -3.48 -5.83 11.13
N GLY A 154 -4.27 -5.20 12.00
CA GLY A 154 -5.17 -4.13 11.57
C GLY A 154 -4.48 -2.82 11.20
N ASN A 155 -5.28 -1.80 10.85
CA ASN A 155 -4.75 -0.50 10.44
C ASN A 155 -4.06 0.23 11.60
N CYS A 156 -2.82 0.66 11.35
CA CYS A 156 -1.99 1.48 12.24
C CYS A 156 -1.27 2.59 11.47
N VAL A 157 -1.93 3.16 10.46
CA VAL A 157 -1.41 4.26 9.65
C VAL A 157 -1.99 5.60 10.11
N TYR A 158 -1.11 6.52 10.50
CA TYR A 158 -1.46 7.86 10.96
C TYR A 158 -0.83 8.91 10.03
N PRO A 159 -1.62 9.75 9.33
CA PRO A 159 -1.10 10.71 8.39
C PRO A 159 -0.41 11.86 9.10
N VAL A 160 0.62 12.35 8.46
CA VAL A 160 1.40 13.51 8.88
C VAL A 160 1.40 14.50 7.74
N GLY A 161 0.86 15.70 7.97
CA GLY A 161 0.78 16.77 6.99
C GLY A 161 1.71 17.94 7.32
N ILE A 162 2.40 18.44 6.31
CA ILE A 162 3.19 19.67 6.33
C ILE A 162 2.65 20.57 5.22
N SER A 163 2.42 21.85 5.50
CA SER A 163 2.00 22.86 4.51
C SER A 163 2.98 24.02 4.52
N ALA A 164 3.36 24.51 3.35
CA ALA A 164 4.23 25.66 3.20
C ALA A 164 4.00 26.35 1.84
N PRO A 165 4.33 27.65 1.73
CA PRO A 165 4.33 28.34 0.44
C PRO A 165 5.23 27.62 -0.56
N GLY A 166 4.76 27.46 -1.80
CA GLY A 166 5.49 26.75 -2.84
C GLY A 166 6.87 27.36 -3.09
N GLU A 167 6.97 28.69 -3.20
CA GLU A 167 8.24 29.39 -3.41
C GLU A 167 9.29 29.06 -2.34
N ARG A 168 8.86 29.02 -1.07
CA ARG A 168 9.72 28.62 0.05
C ARG A 168 10.25 27.21 -0.18
N VAL A 169 9.37 26.24 -0.42
CA VAL A 169 9.78 24.84 -0.61
C VAL A 169 10.67 24.68 -1.85
N ALA A 170 10.42 25.42 -2.93
CA ALA A 170 11.23 25.39 -4.15
C ALA A 170 12.64 25.96 -3.96
N GLY A 171 12.79 27.04 -3.18
CA GLY A 171 14.05 27.71 -2.90
C GLY A 171 14.87 27.09 -1.76
N GLU A 172 14.23 26.31 -0.90
CA GLU A 172 14.85 25.81 0.34
C GLU A 172 15.97 24.75 0.11
N SER A 173 16.91 24.71 1.06
CA SER A 173 17.95 23.69 1.12
C SER A 173 17.36 22.31 1.44
N LEU A 174 17.98 21.23 0.93
CA LEU A 174 17.54 19.87 1.28
C LEU A 174 17.69 19.58 2.78
N THR A 175 18.70 20.17 3.43
CA THR A 175 18.91 20.04 4.86
C THR A 175 17.74 20.62 5.67
N ALA A 176 17.28 21.83 5.32
CA ALA A 176 16.14 22.43 5.99
C ALA A 176 14.84 21.66 5.72
N LEU A 177 14.60 21.19 4.49
CA LEU A 177 13.45 20.35 4.16
C LEU A 177 13.46 19.01 4.91
N VAL A 178 14.63 18.37 5.05
CA VAL A 178 14.82 17.19 5.90
C VAL A 178 14.50 17.52 7.36
N GLY A 179 14.90 18.71 7.83
CA GLY A 179 14.55 19.22 9.16
C GLY A 179 13.04 19.29 9.38
N LEU A 180 12.28 19.86 8.44
CA LEU A 180 10.82 19.94 8.50
C LEU A 180 10.17 18.55 8.56
N ILE A 181 10.63 17.62 7.71
CA ILE A 181 10.12 16.24 7.68
C ILE A 181 10.42 15.53 9.00
N ARG A 182 11.63 15.69 9.52
CA ARG A 182 12.06 15.10 10.79
C ARG A 182 11.21 15.61 11.95
N GLU A 183 10.99 16.91 12.02
CA GLU A 183 10.17 17.51 13.08
C GLU A 183 8.75 16.97 13.03
N ALA A 184 8.15 16.93 11.83
CA ALA A 184 6.81 16.35 11.64
C ALA A 184 6.72 14.87 12.05
N LYS A 185 7.78 14.08 11.86
CA LYS A 185 7.87 12.69 12.35
C LYS A 185 7.94 12.61 13.89
N ARG A 186 8.63 13.55 14.54
CA ARG A 186 8.80 13.55 16.01
C ARG A 186 7.50 13.81 16.75
N THR A 187 6.56 14.53 16.14
CA THR A 187 5.26 14.82 16.78
C THR A 187 4.34 13.60 16.86
N VAL A 188 4.51 12.62 15.97
CA VAL A 188 3.57 11.49 15.76
C VAL A 188 3.24 10.76 17.06
N THR A 189 4.24 10.35 17.83
CA THR A 189 4.02 9.56 19.05
C THR A 189 3.21 10.34 20.09
N ALA A 190 3.57 11.60 20.31
CA ALA A 190 2.89 12.45 21.29
C ALA A 190 1.45 12.73 20.88
N GLU A 191 1.23 13.09 19.62
CA GLU A 191 -0.11 13.42 19.11
C GLU A 191 -1.00 12.20 19.01
N PHE A 192 -0.48 11.06 18.54
CA PHE A 192 -1.26 9.82 18.51
C PHE A 192 -1.60 9.34 19.92
N THR A 193 -0.71 9.52 20.89
CA THR A 193 -0.97 9.22 22.31
C THR A 193 -2.07 10.11 22.88
N ALA A 194 -2.01 11.42 22.62
CA ALA A 194 -3.04 12.37 23.04
C ALA A 194 -4.39 11.99 22.40
N TRP A 195 -4.37 11.69 21.10
CA TRP A 195 -5.53 11.25 20.35
C TRP A 195 -6.16 9.97 20.91
N LEU A 196 -5.34 8.95 21.22
CA LEU A 196 -5.81 7.72 21.87
C LEU A 196 -6.44 7.98 23.25
N SER A 197 -6.04 9.06 23.91
CA SER A 197 -6.57 9.46 25.22
C SER A 197 -7.84 10.32 25.11
N GLY A 198 -8.40 10.51 23.90
CA GLY A 198 -9.60 11.30 23.69
C GLY A 198 -9.35 12.79 23.43
N ASP A 199 -8.11 13.21 23.17
CA ASP A 199 -7.83 14.56 22.69
C ASP A 199 -8.11 14.64 21.17
N ALA A 200 -9.05 15.48 20.75
CA ALA A 200 -9.34 15.68 19.34
C ALA A 200 -8.12 16.23 18.56
N GLY A 201 -7.17 16.88 19.25
CA GLY A 201 -5.90 17.34 18.72
C GLY A 201 -6.03 18.20 17.46
N LYS A 202 -4.97 18.21 16.64
CA LYS A 202 -5.06 18.70 15.25
C LYS A 202 -5.67 17.59 14.39
N GLU A 203 -6.71 17.92 13.64
CA GLU A 203 -7.28 17.00 12.65
C GLU A 203 -6.30 16.79 11.49
N ARG A 204 -5.51 15.71 11.57
CA ARG A 204 -4.48 15.37 10.56
C ARG A 204 -5.01 14.61 9.36
N PHE A 205 -6.28 14.20 9.41
CA PHE A 205 -6.94 13.46 8.34
C PHE A 205 -7.56 14.39 7.28
N ASN A 206 -7.78 15.67 7.61
CA ASN A 206 -8.33 16.66 6.68
C ASN A 206 -7.23 17.43 5.95
N VAL A 207 -6.38 16.72 5.20
CA VAL A 207 -5.41 17.35 4.29
C VAL A 207 -6.09 17.56 2.94
N PRO A 208 -6.12 18.78 2.37
CA PRO A 208 -6.70 18.99 1.04
C PRO A 208 -5.99 18.11 0.00
N LEU A 209 -6.76 17.28 -0.71
CA LEU A 209 -6.26 16.29 -1.67
C LEU A 209 -6.33 16.85 -3.10
N ASN A 210 -5.63 17.97 -3.34
CA ASN A 210 -5.52 18.62 -4.64
C ASN A 210 -4.11 18.50 -5.23
N TYR A 211 -3.87 19.09 -6.40
CA TYR A 211 -2.58 19.02 -7.09
C TYR A 211 -1.40 19.62 -6.30
N GLY A 212 -1.63 20.47 -5.30
CA GLY A 212 -0.58 20.96 -4.40
C GLY A 212 -0.07 19.91 -3.40
N THR A 213 -0.75 18.77 -3.24
CA THR A 213 -0.40 17.74 -2.25
C THR A 213 0.45 16.62 -2.85
N LEU A 214 1.62 16.40 -2.26
CA LEU A 214 2.43 15.20 -2.43
C LEU A 214 2.15 14.24 -1.28
N MET A 215 1.60 13.06 -1.56
CA MET A 215 1.45 12.00 -0.55
C MET A 215 2.56 10.95 -0.69
N VAL A 216 3.27 10.62 0.38
CA VAL A 216 4.39 9.66 0.38
C VAL A 216 4.08 8.45 1.26
N THR A 217 4.22 7.25 0.71
CA THR A 217 4.17 6.00 1.50
C THR A 217 5.45 5.20 1.34
N GLU A 218 6.01 4.70 2.44
CA GLU A 218 7.22 3.87 2.43
C GLU A 218 6.83 2.38 2.41
N TRP A 219 7.18 1.68 1.34
CA TRP A 219 6.86 0.25 1.19
C TRP A 219 8.07 -0.66 1.42
N SER A 220 9.27 -0.09 1.46
CA SER A 220 10.54 -0.83 1.51
C SER A 220 10.72 -1.71 2.76
N ARG A 221 9.99 -1.41 3.84
CA ARG A 221 10.12 -2.09 5.14
C ARG A 221 8.85 -2.83 5.57
N LEU A 222 7.92 -3.08 4.64
CA LEU A 222 6.66 -3.73 4.98
C LEU A 222 6.80 -5.26 5.18
N GLY A 223 7.87 -5.88 4.68
CA GLY A 223 8.08 -7.33 4.79
C GLY A 223 7.68 -8.13 3.55
N TYR A 224 7.20 -7.48 2.49
CA TYR A 224 7.01 -8.13 1.17
C TYR A 224 8.33 -8.64 0.56
N GLY A 225 9.46 -8.14 1.06
CA GLY A 225 10.81 -8.58 0.68
C GLY A 225 11.15 -10.01 1.07
N ASP A 226 10.48 -10.49 2.12
CA ASP A 226 10.79 -11.73 2.84
C ASP A 226 9.91 -12.91 2.43
N VAL A 227 8.85 -12.63 1.65
CA VAL A 227 7.92 -13.65 1.16
C VAL A 227 8.66 -14.69 0.34
N ASP A 228 8.57 -15.94 0.79
CA ASP A 228 9.20 -17.11 0.19
C ASP A 228 8.22 -18.29 0.26
N TYR A 229 7.68 -18.67 -0.90
CA TYR A 229 6.74 -19.80 -1.03
C TYR A 229 7.45 -21.17 -1.06
N GLY A 230 8.79 -21.20 -1.03
CA GLY A 230 9.58 -22.42 -1.24
C GLY A 230 9.63 -22.78 -2.73
N GLY A 231 10.67 -23.48 -3.16
CA GLY A 231 10.78 -23.97 -4.54
C GLY A 231 11.04 -22.92 -5.63
N TRP A 232 10.63 -21.66 -5.46
CA TRP A 232 10.90 -20.55 -6.38
C TRP A 232 11.75 -19.46 -5.73
N ALA A 233 12.85 -19.10 -6.36
CA ALA A 233 13.61 -17.95 -5.92
C ALA A 233 12.82 -16.69 -6.26
N ARG A 234 12.39 -15.92 -5.24
CA ARG A 234 11.92 -14.53 -5.45
C ARG A 234 12.92 -13.84 -6.35
N LEU A 235 12.47 -13.03 -7.32
CA LEU A 235 13.37 -12.28 -8.18
C LEU A 235 14.19 -11.30 -7.31
N ARG A 236 15.29 -11.81 -6.75
CA ARG A 236 16.38 -11.09 -6.13
C ARG A 236 17.42 -10.96 -7.25
N LEU A 237 17.96 -9.76 -7.46
CA LEU A 237 19.05 -9.54 -8.41
C LEU A 237 20.16 -10.52 -8.00
N PRO A 238 20.94 -11.05 -8.95
CA PRO A 238 21.96 -12.03 -8.64
C PRO A 238 22.81 -11.52 -7.46
N ARG A 239 23.09 -12.40 -6.49
CA ARG A 239 24.26 -12.24 -5.64
C ARG A 239 25.40 -12.99 -6.34
N PRO A 240 26.41 -12.31 -6.89
CA PRO A 240 27.75 -12.85 -6.98
C PRO A 240 28.55 -12.38 -5.77
N GLY A 241 29.56 -13.16 -5.39
CA GLY A 241 30.46 -12.84 -4.29
C GLY A 241 31.02 -11.41 -4.35
N ARG A 242 31.21 -10.82 -3.16
CA ARG A 242 31.66 -9.45 -2.85
C ARG A 242 30.63 -8.33 -3.11
N VAL A 243 29.91 -8.01 -2.03
CA VAL A 243 29.39 -6.68 -1.65
C VAL A 243 29.10 -5.71 -2.82
N GLU A 244 27.94 -5.86 -3.46
CA GLU A 244 27.30 -4.70 -4.10
C GLU A 244 25.96 -4.41 -3.40
N ARG A 245 25.91 -3.23 -2.78
CA ARG A 245 24.71 -2.67 -2.17
C ARG A 245 23.72 -2.28 -3.29
N PRO A 246 22.40 -2.38 -3.07
CA PRO A 246 21.40 -2.01 -4.08
C PRO A 246 21.60 -0.58 -4.56
N ARG A 247 21.82 -0.33 -5.86
CA ARG A 247 22.31 0.96 -6.39
C ARG A 247 21.28 2.10 -6.44
N HIS A 248 19.99 1.83 -6.28
CA HIS A 248 18.91 2.82 -6.42
C HIS A 248 17.75 2.61 -5.43
N VAL A 249 16.96 3.66 -5.19
CA VAL A 249 15.64 3.65 -4.52
C VAL A 249 14.60 4.09 -5.53
N ARG A 250 13.52 3.32 -5.72
CA ARG A 250 12.49 3.64 -6.72
C ARG A 250 11.34 4.38 -6.09
N LEU A 251 10.91 5.47 -6.72
CA LEU A 251 9.71 6.21 -6.37
C LEU A 251 8.69 6.07 -7.49
N ARG A 252 7.47 5.64 -7.17
CA ARG A 252 6.37 5.71 -8.13
C ARG A 252 5.50 6.91 -7.81
N ALA A 253 5.42 7.87 -8.72
CA ALA A 253 4.57 9.05 -8.59
C ALA A 253 3.50 9.13 -9.68
N ALA A 254 2.38 9.78 -9.40
CA ALA A 254 1.34 10.12 -10.36
C ALA A 254 1.58 11.53 -10.94
N ALA A 255 1.89 11.64 -12.25
CA ALA A 255 2.15 12.91 -12.95
C ALA A 255 0.95 13.35 -13.81
N ARG A 256 0.66 14.65 -13.93
CA ARG A 256 -0.54 15.15 -14.62
C ARG A 256 -0.47 14.78 -16.11
N ALA A 257 -1.50 14.11 -16.64
CA ALA A 257 -1.63 13.92 -18.07
C ALA A 257 -2.03 15.25 -18.72
N GLU A 258 -1.30 15.69 -19.75
CA GLU A 258 -1.74 16.82 -20.56
C GLU A 258 -3.07 16.46 -21.24
N ALA A 259 -4.06 17.34 -21.13
CA ALA A 259 -5.38 17.11 -21.70
C ALA A 259 -5.28 17.22 -23.24
N GLY A 260 -5.15 16.09 -23.92
CA GLY A 260 -5.45 16.01 -25.35
C GLY A 260 -6.90 16.44 -25.59
N GLY A 261 -7.13 17.38 -26.51
CA GLY A 261 -8.39 18.09 -26.71
C GLY A 261 -9.66 17.23 -26.90
N ALA A 262 -9.52 15.94 -27.18
CA ALA A 262 -10.62 15.00 -27.38
C ALA A 262 -11.47 14.73 -26.11
N ALA A 263 -10.93 14.93 -24.90
CA ALA A 263 -11.66 14.62 -23.66
C ALA A 263 -12.80 15.62 -23.34
N ARG A 264 -12.75 16.84 -23.90
CA ARG A 264 -13.80 17.85 -23.69
C ARG A 264 -15.09 17.54 -24.46
N ASP A 265 -14.98 16.83 -25.58
CA ASP A 265 -16.14 16.48 -26.43
C ASP A 265 -16.89 15.23 -25.96
N ALA A 266 -16.23 14.35 -25.21
CA ALA A 266 -16.87 13.16 -24.64
C ALA A 266 -17.76 13.49 -23.44
N LEU A 267 -17.41 14.52 -22.65
CA LEU A 267 -18.17 14.92 -21.47
C LEU A 267 -19.45 15.72 -21.79
N ARG A 268 -19.56 16.28 -23.01
CA ARG A 268 -20.70 17.11 -23.42
C ARG A 268 -21.84 16.31 -24.05
N ARG A 269 -21.61 15.05 -24.43
CA ARG A 269 -22.60 14.15 -25.02
C ARG A 269 -22.99 13.05 -24.04
N GLY A 270 -23.84 13.41 -23.08
CA GLY A 270 -24.41 12.45 -22.13
C GLY A 270 -25.36 11.45 -22.80
N ALA A 271 -25.25 10.19 -22.35
CA ALA A 271 -26.26 9.13 -22.36
C ALA A 271 -26.80 8.63 -23.71
N THR A 272 -26.60 7.33 -23.99
CA THR A 272 -27.70 6.34 -24.05
C THR A 272 -27.18 4.91 -24.34
N ARG A 273 -27.74 3.96 -23.57
CA ARG A 273 -27.85 2.49 -23.80
C ARG A 273 -26.59 1.61 -23.71
N GLY A 274 -26.66 0.69 -22.72
CA GLY A 274 -26.18 -0.69 -22.87
C GLY A 274 -24.86 -1.00 -22.15
N GLY A 275 -24.98 -1.73 -21.03
CA GLY A 275 -24.00 -2.65 -20.44
C GLY A 275 -22.50 -2.41 -20.68
N VAL A 276 -21.84 -1.85 -19.65
CA VAL A 276 -20.56 -2.28 -19.03
C VAL A 276 -20.24 -1.18 -18.03
N SER A 277 -20.27 -1.49 -16.73
CA SER A 277 -19.93 -0.53 -15.66
C SER A 277 -18.40 -0.40 -15.59
N GLU A 278 -17.85 0.43 -16.46
CA GLU A 278 -16.47 0.90 -16.34
C GLU A 278 -16.43 1.94 -15.20
N ARG A 279 -16.23 1.48 -13.96
CA ARG A 279 -16.08 2.37 -12.79
C ARG A 279 -14.72 3.07 -12.88
N VAL A 280 -14.71 4.22 -13.55
CA VAL A 280 -13.63 5.21 -13.48
C VAL A 280 -13.56 5.74 -12.04
N GLY A 281 -12.59 5.25 -11.28
CA GLY A 281 -12.25 5.73 -9.94
C GLY A 281 -10.80 6.23 -9.91
N GLU A 282 -10.51 7.34 -10.59
CA GLU A 282 -9.23 8.03 -10.50
C GLU A 282 -9.35 9.15 -9.48
N ALA A 283 -8.81 8.97 -8.26
CA ALA A 283 -8.76 10.00 -7.23
C ALA A 283 -7.70 11.09 -7.55
N GLY A 284 -7.97 12.33 -7.13
CA GLY A 284 -7.20 13.56 -7.36
C GLY A 284 -5.78 13.70 -6.78
N LEU A 285 -5.06 12.60 -6.58
CA LEU A 285 -3.81 12.56 -5.81
C LEU A 285 -2.56 12.29 -6.66
N THR A 286 -1.50 13.10 -6.48
CA THR A 286 -0.14 12.60 -6.74
C THR A 286 0.30 11.76 -5.55
N GLN A 287 0.14 10.44 -5.66
CA GLN A 287 0.72 9.48 -4.72
C GLN A 287 2.14 9.15 -5.16
N ALA A 288 3.11 9.35 -4.26
CA ALA A 288 4.47 8.91 -4.36
C ALA A 288 4.70 7.71 -3.41
N HIS A 289 5.23 6.62 -3.92
CA HIS A 289 5.57 5.46 -3.10
C HIS A 289 7.09 5.28 -3.12
N VAL A 290 7.75 5.36 -1.96
CA VAL A 290 9.19 5.13 -1.82
C VAL A 290 9.44 3.64 -1.61
N TYR A 291 10.11 3.00 -2.56
CA TYR A 291 10.49 1.60 -2.56
C TYR A 291 12.01 1.45 -2.54
N GLN A 292 12.54 0.50 -1.77
CA GLN A 292 13.77 -0.17 -2.16
C GLN A 292 13.40 -1.19 -3.25
N PRO A 293 14.27 -1.49 -4.22
CA PRO A 293 13.86 -2.14 -5.46
C PRO A 293 13.00 -3.37 -5.19
N ARG A 294 11.83 -3.42 -5.88
CA ARG A 294 10.93 -4.56 -6.14
C ARG A 294 9.68 -4.80 -5.28
N SER A 295 8.65 -3.99 -5.52
CA SER A 295 7.26 -4.48 -5.50
C SER A 295 6.35 -3.52 -6.27
N MET A 296 5.63 -4.05 -7.26
CA MET A 296 4.90 -3.30 -8.29
C MET A 296 3.40 -3.17 -7.96
N LEU A 297 2.79 -2.06 -8.41
CA LEU A 297 1.35 -1.79 -8.36
C LEU A 297 0.85 -1.44 -9.78
N ARG A 298 -0.38 -1.79 -10.13
CA ARG A 298 -1.23 -1.30 -11.25
C ARG A 298 -0.83 -1.41 -12.74
N THR A 299 0.42 -1.66 -13.15
CA THR A 299 0.69 -1.87 -14.60
C THR A 299 0.32 -3.30 -15.06
N TYR A 300 0.15 -4.24 -14.13
CA TYR A 300 0.02 -5.66 -14.46
C TYR A 300 -1.39 -6.14 -14.75
N ALA A 301 -2.44 -5.42 -14.30
CA ALA A 301 -3.81 -5.75 -14.68
C ALA A 301 -4.01 -5.67 -16.22
N HIS A 302 -3.31 -4.75 -16.89
CA HIS A 302 -3.36 -4.61 -18.34
C HIS A 302 -2.42 -5.59 -19.07
N LEU A 303 -1.27 -5.93 -18.47
CA LEU A 303 -0.30 -6.86 -19.08
C LEU A 303 -0.72 -8.33 -18.98
N ILE A 304 -1.42 -8.72 -17.91
CA ILE A 304 -1.99 -10.07 -17.77
C ILE A 304 -3.18 -10.24 -18.74
N SER A 305 -3.91 -9.17 -19.06
CA SER A 305 -5.04 -9.24 -20.00
C SER A 305 -4.65 -9.21 -21.48
N LYS A 306 -3.48 -8.70 -21.85
CA LYS A 306 -3.12 -8.55 -23.27
C LYS A 306 -2.57 -9.85 -23.89
N HIS A 307 -1.95 -10.73 -23.10
CA HIS A 307 -1.24 -11.93 -23.59
C HIS A 307 -1.57 -13.24 -22.83
N GLY A 308 -2.47 -13.19 -21.83
CA GLY A 308 -3.06 -14.38 -21.23
C GLY A 308 -4.35 -14.74 -21.95
N ARG A 309 -4.52 -15.99 -22.36
CA ARG A 309 -5.87 -16.49 -22.64
C ARG A 309 -6.65 -16.37 -21.33
N GLN A 310 -7.77 -15.64 -21.34
CA GLN A 310 -8.74 -15.70 -20.26
C GLN A 310 -9.30 -17.14 -20.22
N LEU A 311 -8.75 -17.96 -19.35
CA LEU A 311 -9.44 -19.16 -18.90
C LEU A 311 -10.49 -18.67 -17.91
N HIS A 312 -11.75 -18.60 -18.37
CA HIS A 312 -12.90 -18.53 -17.48
C HIS A 312 -13.10 -19.91 -16.85
N ASP A 313 -12.24 -20.28 -15.92
CA ASP A 313 -12.55 -21.36 -14.99
C ASP A 313 -13.11 -20.73 -13.71
N HIS A 314 -14.45 -20.73 -13.64
CA HIS A 314 -15.17 -20.61 -12.39
C HIS A 314 -14.90 -21.87 -11.56
N GLN A 315 -13.77 -21.91 -10.85
CA GLN A 315 -13.48 -23.02 -9.94
C GLN A 315 -13.27 -22.51 -8.52
N LYS A 316 -14.29 -22.85 -7.73
CA LYS A 316 -14.43 -22.97 -6.28
C LYS A 316 -13.52 -22.06 -5.45
N ALA A 317 -14.20 -21.27 -4.60
CA ALA A 317 -13.63 -20.75 -3.36
C ALA A 317 -12.61 -21.74 -2.79
N ALA A 318 -11.49 -21.24 -2.28
CA ALA A 318 -10.62 -22.07 -1.47
C ALA A 318 -11.46 -22.61 -0.31
N ASP A 319 -12.11 -23.77 -0.51
CA ASP A 319 -12.98 -24.42 0.45
C ASP A 319 -12.08 -24.74 1.62
N SER A 320 -12.20 -23.94 2.68
CA SER A 320 -11.66 -24.29 3.98
C SER A 320 -12.45 -25.52 4.43
N GLY A 321 -12.02 -26.72 4.00
CA GLY A 321 -12.59 -28.00 4.41
C GLY A 321 -12.47 -28.27 5.92
N THR A 322 -11.89 -27.34 6.67
CA THR A 322 -11.98 -27.23 8.13
C THR A 322 -13.13 -26.33 8.50
N SER A 323 -14.13 -26.90 9.21
CA SER A 323 -15.16 -26.11 9.92
C SER A 323 -14.48 -24.93 10.62
N LEU A 324 -14.98 -23.73 10.35
CA LEU A 324 -14.58 -22.54 11.12
C LEU A 324 -14.72 -22.88 12.61
N ARG A 325 -13.74 -22.48 13.43
CA ARG A 325 -13.95 -22.47 14.89
C ARG A 325 -15.22 -21.67 15.17
N GLY A 326 -16.04 -22.10 16.14
CA GLY A 326 -17.34 -21.49 16.43
C GLY A 326 -17.31 -19.95 16.60
N ASP A 327 -16.17 -19.39 17.01
CA ASP A 327 -15.95 -17.95 17.21
C ASP A 327 -15.57 -17.18 15.91
N ALA A 328 -15.30 -17.87 14.80
CA ALA A 328 -14.85 -17.27 13.55
C ALA A 328 -16.01 -16.89 12.62
N ALA A 329 -17.18 -17.52 12.77
CA ALA A 329 -18.38 -17.16 12.01
C ALA A 329 -19.10 -15.97 12.65
N GLY A 330 -19.65 -15.08 11.82
CA GLY A 330 -20.45 -13.93 12.27
C GLY A 330 -19.81 -12.57 11.97
N SER A 331 -20.34 -11.54 12.62
CA SER A 331 -19.99 -10.14 12.39
C SER A 331 -18.81 -9.70 13.25
N HIS A 332 -17.74 -9.24 12.62
CA HIS A 332 -16.52 -8.79 13.29
C HIS A 332 -16.34 -7.29 13.14
N ARG A 333 -16.27 -6.59 14.28
CA ARG A 333 -16.21 -5.12 14.30
C ARG A 333 -14.88 -4.60 13.77
N LEU A 334 -14.95 -3.57 12.94
CA LEU A 334 -13.80 -2.79 12.51
C LEU A 334 -13.47 -1.68 13.53
N SER A 335 -12.19 -1.46 13.79
CA SER A 335 -11.76 -0.34 14.64
C SER A 335 -12.05 0.98 13.93
N PHE A 336 -12.02 2.08 14.68
CA PHE A 336 -12.12 3.40 14.05
C PHE A 336 -11.03 3.62 12.99
N LEU A 337 -9.80 3.16 13.24
CA LEU A 337 -8.69 3.29 12.30
C LEU A 337 -8.94 2.57 10.98
N ASP A 338 -9.77 1.52 10.98
CA ASP A 338 -10.16 0.77 9.79
C ASP A 338 -11.33 1.43 9.04
N ARG A 339 -12.27 2.08 9.74
CA ARG A 339 -13.53 2.58 9.17
C ARG A 339 -13.42 3.94 8.46
N ARG A 340 -12.23 4.52 8.43
CA ARG A 340 -12.00 5.87 7.93
C ARG A 340 -12.27 5.95 6.41
N PRO A 341 -13.02 6.95 5.93
CA PRO A 341 -13.38 7.05 4.51
C PRO A 341 -12.18 7.04 3.56
N GLU A 342 -11.05 7.62 3.96
CA GLU A 342 -9.87 7.79 3.09
C GLU A 342 -9.15 6.48 2.77
N ILE A 343 -9.40 5.42 3.55
CA ILE A 343 -8.84 4.09 3.33
C ILE A 343 -9.89 3.09 2.83
N ARG A 344 -11.07 3.56 2.39
CA ARG A 344 -12.09 2.72 1.72
C ARG A 344 -11.70 2.41 0.28
N LEU A 345 -10.56 1.75 0.10
CA LEU A 345 -9.99 1.44 -1.21
C LEU A 345 -9.45 0.02 -1.26
N SER A 346 -9.46 -0.54 -2.46
CA SER A 346 -8.80 -1.81 -2.75
C SER A 346 -7.35 -1.56 -3.15
N LEU A 347 -6.43 -2.30 -2.54
CA LEU A 347 -5.02 -2.31 -2.88
C LEU A 347 -4.66 -3.61 -3.60
N ASP A 348 -3.78 -3.47 -4.60
CA ASP A 348 -3.21 -4.60 -5.34
C ASP A 348 -1.73 -4.75 -4.98
N VAL A 349 -1.26 -5.97 -4.78
CA VAL A 349 0.16 -6.29 -4.59
C VAL A 349 0.55 -7.32 -5.61
N LEU A 350 1.66 -7.09 -6.30
CA LEU A 350 2.25 -8.09 -7.19
C LEU A 350 3.62 -8.53 -6.68
N LEU A 351 3.76 -9.83 -6.46
CA LEU A 351 5.01 -10.48 -6.12
C LEU A 351 5.48 -11.33 -7.30
N VAL A 352 6.77 -11.28 -7.60
CA VAL A 352 7.34 -11.94 -8.77
C VAL A 352 8.49 -12.85 -8.37
N PHE A 353 8.45 -14.07 -8.87
CA PHE A 353 9.37 -15.15 -8.56
C PHE A 353 9.98 -15.73 -9.85
N ARG A 354 11.28 -15.98 -9.83
CA ARG A 354 11.95 -16.71 -10.91
C ARG A 354 11.56 -18.18 -10.84
N ARG A 355 11.73 -18.85 -11.98
CA ARG A 355 11.75 -20.31 -12.04
C ARG A 355 12.64 -20.87 -10.94
N GLY A 356 12.11 -21.80 -10.19
CA GLY A 356 12.91 -22.70 -9.36
C GLY A 356 12.43 -24.14 -9.53
N GLY A 357 12.91 -25.03 -8.66
CA GLY A 357 12.49 -26.43 -8.64
C GLY A 357 11.43 -26.64 -7.56
N GLY A 358 10.28 -27.19 -7.93
CA GLY A 358 9.16 -27.40 -7.01
C GLY A 358 7.93 -27.99 -7.71
N GLU A 359 6.89 -28.28 -6.92
CA GLU A 359 5.56 -28.70 -7.39
C GLU A 359 4.85 -27.58 -8.18
N ASP A 360 3.58 -27.77 -8.54
CA ASP A 360 2.73 -26.73 -9.13
C ASP A 360 2.61 -25.49 -8.21
N PRO A 361 3.05 -24.28 -8.64
CA PRO A 361 3.01 -23.07 -7.83
C PRO A 361 1.60 -22.66 -7.41
N ALA A 362 0.60 -22.85 -8.28
CA ALA A 362 -0.78 -22.49 -7.97
C ALA A 362 -1.32 -23.38 -6.87
N LYS A 363 -1.07 -24.70 -6.96
CA LYS A 363 -1.41 -25.66 -5.91
C LYS A 363 -0.74 -25.32 -4.58
N THR A 364 0.58 -25.13 -4.56
CA THR A 364 1.35 -24.83 -3.32
C THR A 364 0.85 -23.55 -2.64
N ILE A 365 0.62 -22.48 -3.40
CA ILE A 365 0.15 -21.21 -2.85
C ILE A 365 -1.32 -21.32 -2.38
N ARG A 366 -2.18 -22.03 -3.13
CA ARG A 366 -3.57 -22.26 -2.76
C ARG A 366 -3.69 -23.02 -1.43
N GLU A 367 -2.87 -24.05 -1.23
CA GLU A 367 -2.82 -24.82 0.01
C GLU A 367 -2.34 -23.96 1.18
N GLY A 368 -1.26 -23.20 1.01
CA GLY A 368 -0.79 -22.24 2.01
C GLY A 368 -1.83 -21.18 2.37
N LEU A 369 -2.57 -20.69 1.37
CA LEU A 369 -3.63 -19.70 1.55
C LEU A 369 -4.80 -20.28 2.35
N SER A 370 -5.27 -21.48 2.00
CA SER A 370 -6.35 -22.17 2.73
C SER A 370 -5.99 -22.33 4.21
N ARG A 371 -4.76 -22.76 4.50
CA ARG A 371 -4.26 -22.89 5.88
C ARG A 371 -4.14 -21.54 6.59
N ALA A 372 -3.66 -20.51 5.90
CA ALA A 372 -3.53 -19.16 6.48
C ALA A 372 -4.89 -18.57 6.86
N LEU A 373 -5.94 -18.81 6.08
CA LEU A 373 -7.29 -18.31 6.34
C LEU A 373 -7.91 -18.90 7.61
N VAL A 374 -7.44 -20.04 8.11
CA VAL A 374 -7.86 -20.55 9.42
C VAL A 374 -7.43 -19.60 10.54
N HIS A 375 -6.23 -19.01 10.42
CA HIS A 375 -5.70 -18.06 11.39
C HIS A 375 -6.13 -16.61 11.10
N TYR A 376 -6.30 -16.27 9.83
CA TYR A 376 -6.69 -14.96 9.32
C TYR A 376 -8.13 -14.96 8.79
N TYR A 377 -9.06 -15.60 9.50
CA TYR A 377 -10.43 -15.80 9.04
C TYR A 377 -11.16 -14.51 8.60
N PRO A 378 -10.95 -13.30 9.19
CA PRO A 378 -11.59 -12.08 8.70
C PRO A 378 -11.16 -11.66 7.29
N VAL A 379 -10.01 -12.13 6.81
CA VAL A 379 -9.55 -11.87 5.44
C VAL A 379 -10.47 -12.53 4.41
N ALA A 380 -11.12 -13.64 4.78
CA ALA A 380 -12.14 -14.30 3.97
C ALA A 380 -13.54 -13.69 4.10
N GLY A 381 -13.73 -12.71 4.99
CA GLY A 381 -15.04 -12.10 5.21
C GLY A 381 -15.50 -11.17 4.09
N ARG A 382 -16.72 -10.64 4.23
CA ARG A 382 -17.31 -9.64 3.35
C ARG A 382 -17.54 -8.36 4.15
N ILE A 383 -17.25 -7.21 3.56
CA ILE A 383 -17.56 -5.93 4.19
C ILE A 383 -19.07 -5.72 4.11
N ALA A 384 -19.71 -5.55 5.26
CA ALA A 384 -21.13 -5.27 5.37
C ALA A 384 -21.38 -4.04 6.24
N GLU A 385 -22.57 -3.45 6.11
CA GLU A 385 -23.11 -2.45 7.03
C GLU A 385 -24.31 -3.09 7.74
N PRO A 386 -24.13 -3.71 8.91
CA PRO A 386 -25.24 -4.28 9.68
C PRO A 386 -26.26 -3.19 10.08
N ALA A 387 -27.49 -3.61 10.38
CA ALA A 387 -28.54 -2.71 10.85
C ALA A 387 -28.06 -1.98 12.13
N GLY A 388 -27.73 -0.69 12.00
CA GLY A 388 -27.01 0.08 13.04
C GLY A 388 -25.83 0.92 12.52
N GLY A 389 -25.38 0.71 11.28
CA GLY A 389 -24.65 1.70 10.48
C GLY A 389 -23.12 1.72 10.58
N GLU A 390 -22.48 0.89 11.41
CA GLU A 390 -21.02 0.77 11.43
C GLU A 390 -20.54 -0.38 10.51
N LEU A 391 -19.59 -0.10 9.62
CA LEU A 391 -18.96 -1.14 8.79
C LEU A 391 -18.36 -2.27 9.63
N ALA A 392 -18.62 -3.51 9.23
CA ALA A 392 -18.11 -4.73 9.85
C ALA A 392 -17.64 -5.73 8.79
N ILE A 393 -16.96 -6.79 9.24
CA ILE A 393 -16.56 -7.93 8.42
C ILE A 393 -17.44 -9.12 8.76
N GLU A 394 -18.26 -9.55 7.83
CA GLU A 394 -19.11 -10.75 7.96
C GLU A 394 -18.34 -11.97 7.48
N CYS A 395 -18.11 -12.90 8.39
CA CYS A 395 -17.41 -14.15 8.12
C CYS A 395 -18.44 -15.29 7.96
N SER A 396 -18.65 -15.72 6.71
CA SER A 396 -19.54 -16.83 6.33
C SER A 396 -18.83 -18.16 6.13
N GLY A 397 -17.49 -18.15 6.02
CA GLY A 397 -16.72 -19.34 5.65
C GLY A 397 -16.62 -19.58 4.13
N ASP A 398 -17.11 -18.67 3.30
CA ASP A 398 -17.04 -18.78 1.83
C ASP A 398 -15.62 -18.66 1.24
N GLY A 399 -14.59 -18.53 2.08
CA GLY A 399 -13.22 -18.35 1.65
C GLY A 399 -12.97 -17.10 0.82
N VAL A 400 -11.88 -17.14 0.05
CA VAL A 400 -11.46 -16.07 -0.87
C VAL A 400 -11.40 -16.59 -2.31
N TRP A 401 -11.59 -15.67 -3.25
CA TRP A 401 -11.33 -15.93 -4.66
C TRP A 401 -9.86 -16.23 -4.92
N PHE A 402 -9.59 -17.40 -5.49
CA PHE A 402 -8.29 -17.82 -5.99
C PHE A 402 -8.35 -18.01 -7.51
N VAL A 403 -7.37 -17.48 -8.24
CA VAL A 403 -7.30 -17.58 -9.70
C VAL A 403 -5.98 -18.20 -10.11
N GLU A 404 -6.05 -19.25 -10.91
CA GLU A 404 -4.90 -19.83 -11.59
C GLU A 404 -4.88 -19.35 -13.04
N ALA A 405 -3.73 -18.87 -13.51
CA ALA A 405 -3.57 -18.33 -14.84
C ALA A 405 -2.22 -18.74 -15.44
N SER A 406 -2.16 -18.76 -16.77
CA SER A 406 -0.91 -18.94 -17.52
C SER A 406 -0.71 -17.80 -18.51
N ALA A 407 0.55 -17.42 -18.70
CA ALA A 407 0.98 -16.37 -19.62
C ALA A 407 1.97 -16.94 -20.64
N GLU A 408 1.71 -16.66 -21.92
CA GLU A 408 2.58 -17.16 -22.99
C GLU A 408 3.93 -16.45 -23.08
N GLY A 409 4.05 -15.28 -22.45
CA GLY A 409 5.28 -14.50 -22.39
C GLY A 409 6.34 -15.10 -21.45
N ARG A 410 7.56 -14.55 -21.54
CA ARG A 410 8.64 -14.83 -20.58
C ARG A 410 8.69 -13.71 -19.55
N LEU A 411 8.92 -14.07 -18.28
CA LEU A 411 9.08 -13.11 -17.20
C LEU A 411 10.26 -12.14 -17.45
N ASP A 412 11.34 -12.61 -18.09
CA ASP A 412 12.52 -11.80 -18.42
C ASP A 412 12.19 -10.65 -19.39
N GLY A 413 11.14 -10.80 -20.23
CA GLY A 413 10.65 -9.75 -21.11
C GLY A 413 9.94 -8.60 -20.39
N PHE A 414 9.67 -8.76 -19.08
CA PHE A 414 9.19 -7.70 -18.19
C PHE A 414 10.35 -7.03 -17.43
N GLY A 415 11.60 -7.46 -17.66
CA GLY A 415 12.79 -7.12 -16.88
C GLY A 415 13.27 -5.66 -16.94
N ASP A 416 12.81 -4.88 -17.92
CA ASP A 416 13.04 -3.42 -17.93
C ASP A 416 12.08 -2.66 -16.99
N TRP A 417 11.06 -3.36 -16.48
CA TRP A 417 10.00 -2.83 -15.61
C TRP A 417 10.04 -3.41 -14.18
N ILE A 418 10.98 -4.31 -13.85
CA ILE A 418 11.14 -4.95 -12.51
C ILE A 418 12.55 -4.72 -11.97
#